data_AF-A0A4D6HF07-F1
#
_entry.id   AF-A0A4D6HF07-F1
#
_cell.length_a   1.000
_cell.length_b   1.000
_cell.length_c   1.000
_cell.angle_alpha   90.00
_cell.angle_beta   90.00
_cell.angle_gamma   90.00
#
_symmetry.space_group_name_H-M   'P 1'
#
loop_
_entity.id
_entity.type
_entity.pdbx_description
1 polymer ?
#
loop_
_entity_poly.entity_id
_entity_poly.type
_entity_poly.pdbx_seq_one_letter_code
_entity_poly.pdbx_strand_id
1 'polypeptide(L)'
;MSDSSETEHIESTEAAATLLAVASSYKVRGKFTDDQGAGVVGQNDAGSGTPLGVQGAVPNSADGFGLATPDDARIEGDIESSSGHALTVGGVPTLQLGPEGTDGGGDPAGGNVVAGLESNSANNAAGATISGGGNASLNGDPNSVTDNFGTVGGGHSNTAGDAQSGTTSAVHATVGGGQFNEASGENSTVGGGTGNKATALAATVAGGDSNGATDRWATIAGGSRNLTSSENAFIGSGSFNQADGSDSVIAGGENNTTIGPFSAIGGGEDNRTGTSGTAFGFYATIPGGRSNLATEDYTFAAGRQAKAEHAGAFVWADSTDASVSSSGEDQFIVEAGGGVGIGETDPRTQLHVSYSNNGSNIENHTALIEDTNDSSSRALAVKIGDSSPTDVDHYITFYDADDNYQGAIEGTGSGTVQLDGTTADYGEYMPKRDSTADIETADVVGVVDGEITKRTTEAGQALVVSDRSIVTGNSPGPDPVDRADHEVCAFVGQVPVKVRGPVAAGDLLVPSGEHDGTAQAVDPTAYRPNDGPLIGRAWEGSDTAGVHRVTVAVGIEAGDVLGPALRTQREELQAENERLREQLEAKDDRIEVLESETEQLRERLAALEERVTTLDTGGTATPADD
;
A
#
# COMPACT_ATOMS: atom_id res chain seq x y z
N MET A 1 45.46 132.95 33.25
CA MET A 1 46.47 132.62 34.28
C MET A 1 47.13 131.34 33.77
N SER A 2 48.27 131.38 33.05
CA SER A 2 49.63 131.75 33.49
C SER A 2 50.14 130.83 34.62
N ASP A 3 51.32 130.21 34.61
CA ASP A 3 52.48 130.19 33.69
C ASP A 3 53.41 129.01 34.11
N SER A 4 54.41 128.50 33.35
CA SER A 4 54.76 128.57 31.92
C SER A 4 56.03 127.72 31.65
N SER A 5 56.10 126.88 30.59
CA SER A 5 57.37 126.59 29.87
C SER A 5 57.18 125.64 28.66
N GLU A 6 57.25 126.20 27.46
CA GLU A 6 57.52 125.47 26.20
C GLU A 6 59.02 125.20 26.06
N THR A 7 59.43 124.11 25.40
CA THR A 7 60.46 124.17 24.35
C THR A 7 60.30 122.98 23.38
N GLU A 8 60.41 123.25 22.08
CA GLU A 8 60.26 122.28 20.97
C GLU A 8 61.43 121.27 20.93
N HIS A 9 61.25 119.97 20.63
CA HIS A 9 60.82 119.32 19.38
C HIS A 9 61.86 119.36 18.22
N ILE A 10 62.54 118.23 17.97
CA ILE A 10 62.99 117.78 16.64
C ILE A 10 62.74 116.26 16.56
N GLU A 11 62.14 115.79 15.47
CA GLU A 11 61.85 114.38 15.19
C GLU A 11 62.94 113.71 14.34
N SER A 12 63.10 112.39 14.43
CA SER A 12 63.11 111.50 13.25
C SER A 12 63.02 110.01 13.62
N THR A 13 61.83 109.44 13.38
CA THR A 13 61.54 108.04 12.97
C THR A 13 62.61 106.95 13.09
N GLU A 14 62.30 105.89 13.84
CA GLU A 14 61.91 104.60 13.24
C GLU A 14 61.02 103.79 14.21
N ALA A 15 60.05 103.03 13.68
CA ALA A 15 59.01 102.38 14.49
C ALA A 15 58.90 100.89 14.18
N ALA A 16 58.88 100.05 15.23
CA ALA A 16 58.63 98.62 15.09
C ALA A 16 57.86 98.05 16.29
N ALA A 17 56.83 97.25 15.96
CA ALA A 17 56.11 96.28 16.79
C ALA A 17 55.47 96.72 18.13
N THR A 18 54.14 96.56 18.22
CA THR A 18 53.51 95.63 19.19
C THR A 18 52.10 95.27 18.69
N LEU A 19 51.78 93.96 18.65
CA LEU A 19 50.44 93.43 18.38
C LEU A 19 49.51 93.65 19.60
N LEU A 20 48.21 93.84 19.36
CA LEU A 20 47.19 92.83 19.70
C LEU A 20 45.81 93.26 19.18
N ALA A 21 45.23 92.49 18.26
CA ALA A 21 43.81 92.57 17.91
C ALA A 21 43.13 91.28 18.37
N VAL A 22 42.06 91.41 19.15
CA VAL A 22 41.23 90.27 19.59
C VAL A 22 40.05 90.13 18.63
N ALA A 23 39.91 88.97 18.00
CA ALA A 23 38.73 88.58 17.24
C ALA A 23 38.31 87.16 17.64
N SER A 24 36.99 86.94 17.71
CA SER A 24 36.35 85.74 18.25
C SER A 24 36.75 84.46 17.51
N SER A 25 37.06 83.39 18.26
CA SER A 25 37.55 82.13 17.69
C SER A 25 36.44 81.16 17.30
N TYR A 26 36.28 80.90 16.00
CA TYR A 26 36.06 79.54 15.53
C TYR A 26 37.43 78.84 15.47
N LYS A 27 37.55 77.63 16.03
CA LYS A 27 38.85 77.02 16.31
C LYS A 27 39.36 76.14 15.15
N VAL A 28 39.42 76.68 13.94
CA VAL A 28 40.21 76.08 12.85
C VAL A 28 41.66 76.54 13.03
N ARG A 29 42.52 75.66 13.56
CA ARG A 29 43.96 75.96 13.74
C ARG A 29 44.73 75.75 12.45
N GLY A 30 44.81 76.79 11.63
CA GLY A 30 45.69 76.83 10.46
C GLY A 30 45.43 78.05 9.60
N LYS A 31 46.26 79.10 9.75
CA LYS A 31 46.36 80.18 8.78
C LYS A 31 47.71 80.04 8.06
N PHE A 32 47.69 79.57 6.83
CA PHE A 32 48.85 79.62 5.94
C PHE A 32 48.96 81.05 5.36
N THR A 33 50.18 81.57 5.25
CA THR A 33 50.46 82.89 4.67
C THR A 33 51.78 82.88 3.88
N ASP A 34 51.89 81.93 2.97
CA ASP A 34 52.87 81.94 1.88
C ASP A 34 52.23 81.40 0.60
N ASP A 35 52.52 82.08 -0.52
CA ASP A 35 51.80 81.91 -1.79
C ASP A 35 52.40 80.79 -2.66
N GLN A 36 52.69 79.62 -2.07
CA GLN A 36 53.18 78.43 -2.78
C GLN A 36 52.35 77.20 -2.39
N GLY A 37 51.84 76.47 -3.37
CA GLY A 37 50.73 75.54 -3.18
C GLY A 37 51.10 74.12 -2.72
N ALA A 38 50.15 73.54 -1.98
CA ALA A 38 49.95 72.12 -1.66
C ALA A 38 50.92 71.46 -0.66
N GLY A 39 50.34 70.84 0.37
CA GLY A 39 51.04 69.89 1.25
C GLY A 39 50.30 69.59 2.56
N VAL A 40 49.62 68.44 2.63
CA VAL A 40 49.50 67.72 3.91
C VAL A 40 50.91 67.27 4.30
N VAL A 41 51.25 67.34 5.59
CA VAL A 41 52.65 67.36 6.04
C VAL A 41 53.41 66.07 5.70
N GLY A 42 54.54 66.23 5.02
CA GLY A 42 55.57 65.21 4.83
C GLY A 42 56.81 65.87 4.23
N GLN A 43 57.95 65.79 4.92
CA GLN A 43 59.18 66.45 4.46
C GLN A 43 60.06 65.41 3.76
N ASN A 44 60.14 65.46 2.43
CA ASN A 44 61.15 64.71 1.69
C ASN A 44 62.50 65.44 1.80
N ASP A 45 63.54 64.76 2.28
CA ASP A 45 64.90 65.24 2.05
C ASP A 45 65.28 65.01 0.59
N ALA A 46 65.65 66.10 -0.10
CA ALA A 46 65.98 66.10 -1.52
C ALA A 46 67.34 65.43 -1.84
N GLY A 47 68.01 64.83 -0.85
CA GLY A 47 69.27 64.11 -1.00
C GLY A 47 69.18 62.58 -1.19
N SER A 48 68.11 61.92 -0.73
CA SER A 48 68.07 60.43 -0.66
C SER A 48 66.78 59.77 -1.17
N GLY A 49 65.68 60.51 -1.33
CA GLY A 49 64.41 59.96 -1.82
C GLY A 49 63.63 59.13 -0.80
N THR A 50 63.96 59.23 0.49
CA THR A 50 63.22 58.58 1.59
C THR A 50 62.29 59.61 2.27
N PRO A 51 60.98 59.34 2.41
CA PRO A 51 60.07 60.24 3.12
C PRO A 51 60.40 60.29 4.62
N LEU A 52 60.51 61.50 5.20
CA LEU A 52 60.55 61.69 6.65
C LEU A 52 59.16 62.12 7.14
N GLY A 53 58.62 61.35 8.08
CA GLY A 53 57.29 61.55 8.66
C GLY A 53 57.14 62.82 9.49
N VAL A 54 55.90 63.09 9.93
CA VAL A 54 55.51 64.33 10.63
C VAL A 54 56.11 64.41 12.04
N GLN A 55 57.31 64.98 12.14
CA GLN A 55 58.04 65.07 13.40
C GLN A 55 57.49 66.15 14.33
N GLY A 56 56.74 65.74 15.35
CA GLY A 56 56.26 66.60 16.44
C GLY A 56 56.23 65.84 17.77
N ALA A 57 56.90 66.37 18.79
CA ALA A 57 56.96 65.74 20.11
C ALA A 57 55.60 65.80 20.82
N VAL A 58 55.03 64.64 21.13
CA VAL A 58 53.81 64.51 21.95
C VAL A 58 54.21 64.55 23.43
N PRO A 59 53.59 65.38 24.28
CA PRO A 59 53.82 65.29 25.72
C PRO A 59 53.29 63.95 26.25
N ASN A 60 54.19 63.15 26.84
CA ASN A 60 53.91 61.87 27.52
C ASN A 60 53.74 60.61 26.63
N SER A 61 54.49 60.48 25.55
CA SER A 61 54.88 59.17 25.01
C SER A 61 56.36 59.19 24.64
N ALA A 62 57.07 58.07 24.83
CA ALA A 62 58.49 57.97 24.49
C ALA A 62 58.73 57.80 22.97
N ASP A 63 57.78 57.18 22.26
CA ASP A 63 58.03 56.58 20.93
C ASP A 63 56.84 56.76 19.95
N GLY A 64 56.37 57.98 19.65
CA GLY A 64 55.25 58.13 18.71
C GLY A 64 55.02 59.49 18.04
N PHE A 65 54.88 59.46 16.71
CA PHE A 65 54.33 60.55 15.90
C PHE A 65 52.79 60.50 15.91
N GLY A 66 52.09 61.64 15.82
CA GLY A 66 50.62 61.64 15.76
C GLY A 66 49.98 63.01 15.53
N LEU A 67 48.82 63.02 14.87
CA LEU A 67 48.03 64.23 14.61
C LEU A 67 46.96 64.41 15.69
N ALA A 68 47.20 65.30 16.66
CA ALA A 68 46.21 65.67 17.66
C ALA A 68 45.16 66.63 17.07
N THR A 69 43.96 66.13 16.78
CA THR A 69 42.76 66.96 16.56
C THR A 69 42.03 67.18 17.90
N PRO A 70 41.20 68.24 18.06
CA PRO A 70 40.60 68.56 19.35
C PRO A 70 39.44 67.66 19.81
N ASP A 71 38.89 66.82 18.92
CA ASP A 71 37.58 66.17 19.12
C ASP A 71 37.65 64.64 18.87
N ASP A 72 37.45 63.87 19.95
CA ASP A 72 37.03 62.46 20.10
C ASP A 72 37.62 61.28 19.29
N ALA A 73 38.37 61.51 18.19
CA ALA A 73 38.96 60.44 17.37
C ALA A 73 40.48 60.60 17.24
N ARG A 74 41.24 59.64 17.77
CA ARG A 74 42.71 59.61 17.67
C ARG A 74 43.18 58.37 16.93
N ILE A 75 43.89 58.58 15.82
CA ILE A 75 44.64 57.53 15.12
C ILE A 75 46.01 57.44 15.81
N GLU A 76 46.33 56.31 16.43
CA GLU A 76 47.63 56.03 17.03
C GLU A 76 48.28 54.84 16.30
N GLY A 77 49.48 55.06 15.78
CA GLY A 77 50.24 54.03 15.07
C GLY A 77 51.31 54.64 14.17
N ASP A 78 52.47 54.01 14.13
CA ASP A 78 53.51 54.30 13.15
C ASP A 78 53.20 53.51 11.87
N ILE A 79 53.01 54.18 10.73
CA ILE A 79 52.45 53.57 9.50
C ILE A 79 53.38 52.49 8.90
N GLU A 80 54.62 52.36 9.40
CA GLU A 80 55.60 51.35 9.00
C GLU A 80 55.93 50.32 10.11
N SER A 81 55.05 50.09 11.11
CA SER A 81 55.34 49.16 12.22
C SER A 81 54.80 47.74 12.06
N SER A 82 55.65 46.74 12.36
CA SER A 82 55.34 45.30 12.40
C SER A 82 54.44 44.88 13.59
N SER A 83 53.66 45.81 14.13
CA SER A 83 52.88 45.67 15.37
C SER A 83 51.39 46.00 15.21
N GLY A 84 50.95 46.45 14.03
CA GLY A 84 49.56 46.84 13.77
C GLY A 84 49.18 48.22 14.29
N HIS A 85 47.91 48.60 14.11
CA HIS A 85 47.38 49.94 14.41
C HIS A 85 46.01 49.85 15.11
N ALA A 86 45.65 50.87 15.88
CA ALA A 86 44.32 50.96 16.50
C ALA A 86 43.69 52.35 16.36
N LEU A 87 42.40 52.38 16.06
CA LEU A 87 41.54 53.56 16.20
C LEU A 87 40.88 53.53 17.58
N THR A 88 41.18 54.53 18.40
CA THR A 88 40.55 54.71 19.70
C THR A 88 39.49 55.82 19.66
N VAL A 89 38.38 55.58 20.36
CA VAL A 89 37.31 56.57 20.58
C VAL A 89 37.09 56.67 22.08
N GLY A 90 37.19 57.88 22.63
CA GLY A 90 37.11 58.09 24.09
C GLY A 90 38.20 57.37 24.90
N GLY A 91 39.29 56.94 24.26
CA GLY A 91 40.39 56.17 24.87
C GLY A 91 40.22 54.64 24.84
N VAL A 92 39.12 54.12 24.30
CA VAL A 92 38.90 52.67 24.13
C VAL A 92 39.22 52.26 22.69
N PRO A 93 39.96 51.16 22.44
CA PRO A 93 40.14 50.60 21.10
C PRO A 93 38.79 50.16 20.50
N THR A 94 38.45 50.70 19.33
CA THR A 94 37.17 50.39 18.62
C THR A 94 37.36 49.67 17.29
N LEU A 95 38.54 49.80 16.69
CA LEU A 95 38.99 49.08 15.51
C LEU A 95 40.49 48.84 15.67
N GLN A 96 40.91 47.60 15.55
CA GLN A 96 42.29 47.12 15.59
C GLN A 96 42.61 46.51 14.23
N LEU A 97 43.73 46.89 13.64
CA LEU A 97 44.26 46.38 12.39
C LEU A 97 45.57 45.66 12.67
N GLY A 98 45.60 44.34 12.46
CA GLY A 98 46.80 43.53 12.63
C GLY A 98 47.78 43.70 11.46
N PRO A 99 49.09 43.47 11.67
CA PRO A 99 50.04 43.35 10.57
C PRO A 99 49.74 42.09 9.73
N GLU A 100 50.34 41.98 8.54
CA GLU A 100 50.35 40.73 7.77
C GLU A 100 50.92 39.58 8.61
N GLY A 101 50.27 38.42 8.51
CA GLY A 101 50.68 37.19 9.16
C GLY A 101 51.20 36.17 8.16
N THR A 102 51.29 34.91 8.60
CA THR A 102 51.53 33.76 7.73
C THR A 102 50.38 32.76 7.87
N ASP A 103 50.02 32.10 6.79
CA ASP A 103 49.11 30.97 6.85
C ASP A 103 49.80 29.70 7.42
N GLY A 104 49.10 28.56 7.38
CA GLY A 104 49.66 27.28 7.85
C GLY A 104 50.78 26.70 6.97
N GLY A 105 50.92 27.17 5.73
CA GLY A 105 52.01 26.81 4.80
C GLY A 105 53.24 27.71 4.92
N GLY A 106 53.11 28.86 5.59
CA GLY A 106 54.14 29.90 5.68
C GLY A 106 54.04 30.97 4.58
N ASP A 107 52.98 30.96 3.78
CA ASP A 107 52.72 31.99 2.77
C ASP A 107 52.13 33.26 3.43
N PRO A 108 52.37 34.47 2.89
CA PRO A 108 51.85 35.71 3.45
C PRO A 108 50.32 35.75 3.50
N ALA A 109 49.78 36.00 4.69
CA ALA A 109 48.35 36.15 4.94
C ALA A 109 48.01 37.60 5.33
N GLY A 110 46.87 38.09 4.87
CA GLY A 110 46.44 39.47 5.13
C GLY A 110 46.31 39.80 6.63
N GLY A 111 46.46 41.08 6.96
CA GLY A 111 46.29 41.55 8.33
C GLY A 111 44.87 41.40 8.87
N ASN A 112 44.76 41.21 10.18
CA ASN A 112 43.47 41.04 10.86
C ASN A 112 42.68 42.36 10.94
N VAL A 113 41.35 42.28 10.91
CA VAL A 113 40.44 43.42 11.14
C VAL A 113 39.54 43.09 12.32
N VAL A 114 39.74 43.74 13.46
CA VAL A 114 38.98 43.44 14.71
C VAL A 114 38.33 44.72 15.24
N ALA A 115 37.01 44.81 15.14
CA ALA A 115 36.23 45.95 15.61
C ALA A 115 35.30 45.59 16.79
N GLY A 116 34.80 46.63 17.48
CA GLY A 116 33.85 46.49 18.57
C GLY A 116 34.48 46.62 19.96
N LEU A 117 34.09 45.73 20.88
CA LEU A 117 34.61 45.67 22.25
C LEU A 117 36.11 45.33 22.26
N GLU A 118 36.86 45.96 23.16
CA GLU A 118 38.33 45.81 23.26
C GLU A 118 38.80 44.36 23.52
N SER A 119 37.96 43.51 24.10
CA SER A 119 38.24 42.10 24.35
C SER A 119 37.96 41.16 23.17
N ASN A 120 37.39 41.66 22.05
CA ASN A 120 37.30 40.89 20.82
C ASN A 120 38.72 40.53 20.34
N SER A 121 38.94 39.27 19.97
CA SER A 121 40.30 38.74 19.75
C SER A 121 40.39 37.87 18.50
N ALA A 122 41.48 38.05 17.75
CA ALA A 122 41.87 37.17 16.65
C ALA A 122 42.86 36.06 17.08
N ASN A 123 43.23 35.97 18.37
CA ASN A 123 43.98 34.87 18.99
C ASN A 123 45.15 34.25 18.17
N ASN A 124 45.96 35.10 17.51
CA ASN A 124 47.08 34.73 16.64
C ASN A 124 46.71 34.14 15.26
N ALA A 125 45.43 34.00 14.91
CA ALA A 125 45.02 33.76 13.53
C ALA A 125 45.49 34.88 12.60
N ALA A 126 45.75 34.55 11.33
CA ALA A 126 46.00 35.50 10.26
C ALA A 126 44.78 35.63 9.33
N GLY A 127 44.59 36.79 8.71
CA GLY A 127 43.44 37.08 7.84
C GLY A 127 42.07 37.09 8.54
N ALA A 128 42.05 37.17 9.88
CA ALA A 128 40.83 37.11 10.68
C ALA A 128 40.01 38.40 10.59
N THR A 129 38.68 38.27 10.52
CA THR A 129 37.75 39.42 10.51
C THR A 129 36.73 39.32 11.65
N ILE A 130 36.67 40.34 12.51
CA ILE A 130 35.60 40.57 13.47
C ILE A 130 35.01 41.96 13.18
N SER A 131 33.82 42.00 12.57
CA SER A 131 33.24 43.27 12.08
C SER A 131 32.65 44.16 13.17
N GLY A 132 32.57 43.70 14.42
CA GLY A 132 32.04 44.48 15.54
C GLY A 132 31.54 43.63 16.70
N GLY A 133 30.72 44.26 17.56
CA GLY A 133 30.05 43.57 18.67
C GLY A 133 30.96 43.30 19.87
N GLY A 134 30.66 42.23 20.60
CA GLY A 134 31.12 41.98 21.97
C GLY A 134 30.21 42.67 23.00
N ASN A 135 30.02 42.06 24.17
CA ASN A 135 29.22 42.60 25.26
C ASN A 135 30.09 42.82 26.51
N ALA A 136 30.07 44.03 27.07
CA ALA A 136 30.89 44.41 28.23
C ALA A 136 30.34 43.91 29.58
N SER A 137 29.17 43.28 29.60
CA SER A 137 28.58 42.69 30.79
C SER A 137 29.25 41.35 31.14
N LEU A 138 29.44 41.07 32.44
CA LEU A 138 29.88 39.76 32.99
C LEU A 138 31.16 39.18 32.35
N ASN A 139 32.32 39.62 32.85
CA ASN A 139 33.69 39.23 32.40
C ASN A 139 34.07 39.63 30.96
N GLY A 140 33.14 40.22 30.20
CA GLY A 140 33.32 40.43 28.78
C GLY A 140 32.90 39.17 28.03
N ASP A 141 31.99 39.36 27.09
CA ASP A 141 31.43 38.37 26.20
C ASP A 141 31.98 38.66 24.77
N PRO A 142 33.29 38.46 24.52
CA PRO A 142 33.93 38.86 23.27
C PRO A 142 33.54 37.95 22.11
N ASN A 143 33.68 38.48 20.90
CA ASN A 143 33.80 37.66 19.70
C ASN A 143 35.25 37.19 19.53
N SER A 144 35.42 35.96 19.08
CA SER A 144 36.71 35.26 19.02
C SER A 144 36.90 34.63 17.64
N VAL A 145 38.01 34.93 16.97
CA VAL A 145 38.53 34.13 15.86
C VAL A 145 39.80 33.43 16.38
N THR A 146 39.96 32.13 16.17
CA THR A 146 41.17 31.39 16.61
C THR A 146 41.97 30.79 15.46
N ASP A 147 41.34 30.63 14.29
CA ASP A 147 41.93 29.96 13.14
C ASP A 147 42.00 30.89 11.93
N ASN A 148 42.97 30.64 11.06
CA ASN A 148 43.28 31.50 9.93
C ASN A 148 42.06 31.68 9.01
N PHE A 149 41.89 32.92 8.55
CA PHE A 149 40.80 33.34 7.67
C PHE A 149 39.39 33.18 8.28
N GLY A 150 39.29 32.96 9.59
CA GLY A 150 38.00 32.91 10.28
C GLY A 150 37.30 34.27 10.34
N THR A 151 35.97 34.27 10.29
CA THR A 151 35.15 35.48 10.24
C THR A 151 34.02 35.46 11.26
N VAL A 152 33.86 36.56 12.03
CA VAL A 152 32.69 36.84 12.87
C VAL A 152 32.06 38.17 12.46
N GLY A 153 30.82 38.13 11.94
CA GLY A 153 30.11 39.33 11.46
C GLY A 153 29.64 40.29 12.56
N GLY A 154 29.64 39.86 13.82
CA GLY A 154 29.28 40.68 14.97
C GLY A 154 28.61 39.87 16.07
N GLY A 155 27.67 40.49 16.80
CA GLY A 155 27.01 39.83 17.94
C GLY A 155 27.88 39.78 19.19
N HIS A 156 27.71 38.80 20.07
CA HIS A 156 28.60 38.61 21.22
C HIS A 156 28.81 37.12 21.58
N SER A 157 29.94 36.82 22.22
CA SER A 157 30.30 35.44 22.63
C SER A 157 30.36 34.43 21.47
N ASN A 158 30.63 34.88 20.25
CA ASN A 158 30.71 34.03 19.06
C ASN A 158 32.15 33.61 18.77
N THR A 159 32.35 32.34 18.39
CA THR A 159 33.68 31.77 18.08
C THR A 159 33.73 31.23 16.66
N ALA A 160 34.74 31.64 15.89
CA ALA A 160 35.12 31.06 14.60
C ALA A 160 36.54 30.46 14.70
N GLY A 161 36.63 29.14 14.60
CA GLY A 161 37.81 28.34 14.90
C GLY A 161 37.62 27.41 16.11
N ASP A 162 38.60 26.53 16.39
CA ASP A 162 38.47 25.45 17.38
C ASP A 162 39.22 25.69 18.70
N ALA A 163 39.98 26.79 18.80
CA ALA A 163 40.84 27.14 19.92
C ALA A 163 41.87 26.06 20.34
N GLN A 164 42.23 25.12 19.46
CA GLN A 164 43.26 24.11 19.70
C GLN A 164 44.67 24.70 19.54
N SER A 165 45.71 23.87 19.71
CA SER A 165 47.10 24.30 19.59
C SER A 165 47.50 24.46 18.11
N GLY A 166 47.10 25.57 17.51
CA GLY A 166 47.35 25.92 16.11
C GLY A 166 46.40 27.03 15.66
N THR A 167 46.43 27.35 14.36
CA THR A 167 45.46 28.25 13.71
C THR A 167 45.01 27.68 12.36
N THR A 168 45.14 26.36 12.20
CA THR A 168 45.09 25.66 10.90
C THR A 168 44.11 24.49 10.88
N SER A 169 43.46 24.15 11.99
CA SER A 169 42.56 23.00 12.10
C SER A 169 41.11 23.35 11.78
N ALA A 170 40.71 24.62 11.96
CA ALA A 170 39.37 25.12 11.65
C ALA A 170 39.40 26.37 10.75
N VAL A 171 40.25 26.36 9.70
CA VAL A 171 40.39 27.49 8.77
C VAL A 171 39.08 27.81 8.03
N HIS A 172 38.93 29.09 7.64
CA HIS A 172 37.74 29.63 6.94
C HIS A 172 36.40 29.51 7.71
N ALA A 173 36.42 29.13 8.99
CA ALA A 173 35.22 29.06 9.81
C ALA A 173 34.50 30.43 9.86
N THR A 174 33.17 30.43 9.67
CA THR A 174 32.38 31.66 9.55
C THR A 174 31.19 31.67 10.50
N VAL A 175 31.07 32.73 11.31
CA VAL A 175 29.88 33.05 12.09
C VAL A 175 29.30 34.38 11.63
N GLY A 176 28.10 34.38 11.05
CA GLY A 176 27.46 35.61 10.54
C GLY A 176 27.11 36.64 11.64
N GLY A 177 26.93 36.19 12.88
CA GLY A 177 26.67 37.02 14.05
C GLY A 177 25.85 36.27 15.11
N GLY A 178 25.04 36.99 15.88
CA GLY A 178 24.16 36.39 16.90
C GLY A 178 24.82 36.28 18.27
N GLN A 179 24.50 35.22 19.03
CA GLN A 179 24.97 35.04 20.40
C GLN A 179 25.39 33.59 20.69
N PHE A 180 26.54 33.37 21.34
CA PHE A 180 27.02 32.02 21.73
C PHE A 180 27.12 31.01 20.57
N ASN A 181 27.35 31.48 19.33
CA ASN A 181 27.50 30.62 18.17
C ASN A 181 28.96 30.15 17.99
N GLU A 182 29.14 28.91 17.56
CA GLU A 182 30.45 28.25 17.43
C GLU A 182 30.58 27.61 16.04
N ALA A 183 31.45 28.14 15.19
CA ALA A 183 31.90 27.49 13.95
C ALA A 183 33.32 26.99 14.19
N SER A 184 33.49 25.71 14.51
CA SER A 184 34.77 25.11 14.96
C SER A 184 35.28 23.96 14.07
N GLY A 185 34.63 23.75 12.91
CA GLY A 185 35.17 22.88 11.85
C GLY A 185 35.83 23.67 10.70
N GLU A 186 36.76 23.03 9.98
CA GLU A 186 37.31 23.57 8.73
C GLU A 186 36.19 23.89 7.73
N ASN A 187 36.17 25.09 7.15
CA ASN A 187 35.13 25.60 6.25
C ASN A 187 33.69 25.56 6.84
N SER A 188 33.55 25.43 8.17
CA SER A 188 32.23 25.40 8.83
C SER A 188 31.55 26.76 8.81
N THR A 189 30.21 26.78 8.78
CA THR A 189 29.42 28.01 8.74
C THR A 189 28.27 27.99 9.72
N VAL A 190 28.18 29.00 10.58
CA VAL A 190 26.98 29.34 11.34
C VAL A 190 26.44 30.70 10.86
N GLY A 191 25.28 30.72 10.21
CA GLY A 191 24.70 31.95 9.66
C GLY A 191 24.29 32.99 10.72
N GLY A 192 23.98 32.54 11.94
CA GLY A 192 23.67 33.40 13.09
C GLY A 192 22.79 32.68 14.11
N GLY A 193 21.92 33.42 14.80
CA GLY A 193 21.01 32.88 15.81
C GLY A 193 21.63 32.83 17.21
N THR A 194 21.22 31.86 18.03
CA THR A 194 21.70 31.71 19.41
C THR A 194 22.18 30.29 19.68
N GLY A 195 23.37 30.10 20.25
CA GLY A 195 23.84 28.80 20.75
C GLY A 195 24.11 27.73 19.68
N ASN A 196 24.16 28.11 18.39
CA ASN A 196 24.30 27.17 17.28
C ASN A 196 25.76 26.72 17.10
N LYS A 197 25.96 25.46 16.73
CA LYS A 197 27.28 24.83 16.59
C LYS A 197 27.46 24.14 15.25
N ALA A 198 28.54 24.46 14.54
CA ALA A 198 29.00 23.74 13.34
C ALA A 198 30.46 23.31 13.57
N THR A 199 30.68 22.08 14.03
CA THR A 199 31.95 21.66 14.67
C THR A 199 32.79 20.70 13.82
N ALA A 200 32.40 20.47 12.57
CA ALA A 200 33.04 19.52 11.67
C ALA A 200 33.26 20.09 10.26
N LEU A 201 34.08 19.42 9.46
CA LEU A 201 34.45 19.84 8.10
C LEU A 201 33.21 20.18 7.26
N ALA A 202 33.15 21.42 6.78
CA ALA A 202 32.07 21.97 5.96
C ALA A 202 30.65 21.79 6.55
N ALA A 203 30.54 21.60 7.87
CA ALA A 203 29.26 21.58 8.57
C ALA A 203 28.59 22.96 8.49
N THR A 204 27.28 22.99 8.27
CA THR A 204 26.51 24.22 8.08
C THR A 204 25.29 24.29 8.99
N VAL A 205 25.18 25.36 9.78
CA VAL A 205 23.96 25.73 10.49
C VAL A 205 23.52 27.12 10.04
N ALA A 206 22.46 27.22 9.23
CA ALA A 206 22.05 28.52 8.68
C ALA A 206 21.53 29.50 9.75
N GLY A 207 21.08 28.99 10.90
CA GLY A 207 20.72 29.79 12.08
C GLY A 207 19.81 29.03 13.04
N GLY A 208 18.98 29.76 13.79
CA GLY A 208 18.02 29.19 14.75
C GLY A 208 18.51 29.28 16.20
N ASP A 209 18.07 28.34 17.04
CA ASP A 209 18.44 28.26 18.46
C ASP A 209 19.01 26.88 18.80
N SER A 210 20.21 26.83 19.37
CA SER A 210 20.81 25.64 19.97
C SER A 210 20.91 24.42 19.02
N ASN A 211 21.06 24.64 17.70
CA ASN A 211 21.23 23.57 16.71
C ASN A 211 22.70 23.12 16.63
N GLY A 212 22.96 21.84 16.37
CA GLY A 212 24.32 21.27 16.28
C GLY A 212 24.55 20.43 15.02
N ALA A 213 25.47 20.85 14.16
CA ALA A 213 25.98 20.06 13.05
C ALA A 213 27.41 19.58 13.37
N THR A 214 27.55 18.30 13.72
CA THR A 214 28.77 17.78 14.39
C THR A 214 29.55 16.73 13.58
N ASP A 215 29.15 16.43 12.34
CA ASP A 215 29.90 15.58 11.42
C ASP A 215 30.00 16.23 10.02
N ARG A 216 30.81 15.63 9.14
CA ARG A 216 31.28 16.19 7.87
C ARG A 216 30.12 16.42 6.90
N TRP A 217 30.09 17.62 6.29
CA TRP A 217 29.02 18.07 5.38
C TRP A 217 27.60 18.09 5.97
N ALA A 218 27.45 17.86 7.28
CA ALA A 218 26.15 17.85 7.93
C ALA A 218 25.52 19.26 7.92
N THR A 219 24.23 19.33 7.62
CA THR A 219 23.55 20.61 7.34
C THR A 219 22.24 20.74 8.12
N ILE A 220 22.08 21.87 8.82
CA ILE A 220 20.84 22.29 9.48
C ILE A 220 20.43 23.65 8.94
N ALA A 221 19.30 23.71 8.23
CA ALA A 221 18.80 24.97 7.65
C ALA A 221 18.04 25.87 8.64
N GLY A 222 17.77 25.40 9.87
CA GLY A 222 17.29 26.23 10.97
C GLY A 222 16.54 25.43 12.05
N GLY A 223 15.62 26.10 12.75
CA GLY A 223 14.81 25.50 13.82
C GLY A 223 15.42 25.67 15.22
N SER A 224 15.01 24.82 16.17
CA SER A 224 15.52 24.82 17.55
C SER A 224 15.95 23.42 18.00
N ARG A 225 17.16 23.28 18.55
CA ARG A 225 17.67 22.02 19.14
C ARG A 225 17.70 20.83 18.19
N ASN A 226 17.91 21.08 16.89
CA ASN A 226 18.14 20.03 15.91
C ASN A 226 19.62 19.58 15.97
N LEU A 227 19.87 18.28 15.76
CA LEU A 227 21.21 17.67 15.81
C LEU A 227 21.46 16.79 14.59
N THR A 228 22.50 17.08 13.81
CA THR A 228 23.02 16.19 12.76
C THR A 228 24.36 15.62 13.22
N SER A 229 24.39 14.32 13.49
CA SER A 229 25.56 13.63 14.09
C SER A 229 26.30 12.71 13.12
N SER A 230 25.89 12.67 11.85
CA SER A 230 26.46 11.82 10.80
C SER A 230 26.75 12.55 9.48
N GLU A 231 27.73 12.04 8.76
CA GLU A 231 28.18 12.49 7.44
C GLU A 231 27.02 12.69 6.45
N ASN A 232 27.02 13.82 5.74
CA ASN A 232 25.98 14.24 4.77
C ASN A 232 24.53 14.36 5.32
N ALA A 233 24.30 14.21 6.63
CA ALA A 233 22.95 14.28 7.19
C ALA A 233 22.34 15.69 7.08
N PHE A 234 21.04 15.77 6.78
CA PHE A 234 20.32 17.02 6.56
C PHE A 234 19.07 17.15 7.45
N ILE A 235 18.95 18.30 8.14
CA ILE A 235 17.70 18.73 8.80
C ILE A 235 17.24 20.07 8.22
N GLY A 236 16.03 20.09 7.65
CA GLY A 236 15.48 21.29 7.01
C GLY A 236 15.04 22.37 8.01
N SER A 237 14.31 22.00 9.06
CA SER A 237 13.83 22.92 10.10
C SER A 237 13.25 22.11 11.29
N GLY A 238 12.39 22.74 12.09
CA GLY A 238 11.63 22.07 13.14
C GLY A 238 12.30 22.14 14.51
N SER A 239 11.94 21.23 15.41
CA SER A 239 12.46 21.20 16.78
C SER A 239 12.83 19.80 17.23
N PHE A 240 13.94 19.65 17.97
CA PHE A 240 14.40 18.37 18.53
C PHE A 240 14.60 17.24 17.50
N ASN A 241 14.77 17.55 16.21
CA ASN A 241 15.03 16.52 15.20
C ASN A 241 16.49 16.05 15.29
N GLN A 242 16.72 14.75 15.14
CA GLN A 242 18.04 14.13 15.26
C GLN A 242 18.35 13.25 14.05
N ALA A 243 19.39 13.57 13.29
CA ALA A 243 19.82 12.79 12.14
C ALA A 243 21.18 12.12 12.42
N ASP A 244 21.10 10.85 12.82
CA ASP A 244 22.22 9.96 13.19
C ASP A 244 22.54 8.91 12.11
N GLY A 245 21.88 8.96 10.95
CA GLY A 245 22.22 8.14 9.79
C GLY A 245 23.01 8.92 8.74
N SER A 246 24.03 8.32 8.14
CA SER A 246 24.76 8.96 7.03
C SER A 246 23.84 9.16 5.82
N ASP A 247 23.97 10.31 5.16
CA ASP A 247 23.11 10.69 4.02
C ASP A 247 21.59 10.69 4.36
N SER A 248 21.22 10.73 5.65
CA SER A 248 19.82 10.71 6.08
C SER A 248 19.19 12.11 6.07
N VAL A 249 17.87 12.15 5.89
CA VAL A 249 17.11 13.39 5.67
C VAL A 249 15.94 13.49 6.63
N ILE A 250 15.85 14.60 7.37
CA ILE A 250 14.63 15.03 8.06
C ILE A 250 14.21 16.38 7.50
N ALA A 251 13.10 16.44 6.76
CA ALA A 251 12.68 17.70 6.13
C ALA A 251 12.22 18.75 7.16
N GLY A 252 11.71 18.32 8.32
CA GLY A 252 11.33 19.16 9.45
C GLY A 252 10.48 18.41 10.46
N GLY A 253 9.63 19.12 11.21
CA GLY A 253 8.73 18.54 12.21
C GLY A 253 9.27 18.63 13.63
N GLU A 254 8.77 17.81 14.55
CA GLU A 254 9.16 17.78 15.96
C GLU A 254 9.61 16.37 16.40
N ASN A 255 10.75 16.29 17.10
CA ASN A 255 11.24 15.07 17.76
C ASN A 255 11.37 13.84 16.83
N ASN A 256 11.69 14.04 15.56
CA ASN A 256 11.92 12.95 14.62
C ASN A 256 13.38 12.47 14.71
N THR A 257 13.64 11.16 14.53
CA THR A 257 15.00 10.60 14.52
C THR A 257 15.26 9.70 13.32
N THR A 258 16.30 9.98 12.54
CA THR A 258 16.87 9.03 11.57
C THR A 258 18.11 8.35 12.14
N ILE A 259 18.22 7.02 12.01
CA ILE A 259 19.43 6.25 12.37
C ILE A 259 20.03 5.54 11.15
N GLY A 260 19.17 5.02 10.27
CA GLY A 260 19.62 4.25 9.11
C GLY A 260 20.31 5.13 8.08
N PRO A 261 21.45 4.69 7.50
CA PRO A 261 22.00 5.32 6.31
C PRO A 261 20.97 5.38 5.18
N PHE A 262 20.94 6.50 4.47
CA PHE A 262 19.98 6.80 3.40
C PHE A 262 18.50 6.80 3.83
N SER A 263 18.19 6.80 5.14
CA SER A 263 16.81 6.84 5.62
C SER A 263 16.22 8.26 5.59
N ALA A 264 14.89 8.36 5.45
CA ALA A 264 14.21 9.63 5.23
C ALA A 264 12.94 9.79 6.08
N ILE A 265 12.79 10.96 6.71
CA ILE A 265 11.56 11.40 7.37
C ILE A 265 11.07 12.70 6.70
N GLY A 266 9.90 12.63 6.06
CA GLY A 266 9.27 13.77 5.38
C GLY A 266 8.74 14.86 6.32
N GLY A 267 8.59 14.54 7.61
CA GLY A 267 8.23 15.48 8.68
C GLY A 267 7.29 14.83 9.71
N GLY A 268 6.52 15.65 10.41
CA GLY A 268 5.58 15.18 11.43
C GLY A 268 6.17 15.21 12.85
N GLU A 269 5.66 14.36 13.74
CA GLU A 269 5.99 14.34 15.17
C GLU A 269 6.39 12.91 15.61
N ASP A 270 7.44 12.78 16.43
CA ASP A 270 7.87 11.51 17.05
C ASP A 270 8.18 10.34 16.08
N ASN A 271 8.49 10.60 14.80
CA ASN A 271 8.77 9.52 13.85
C ASN A 271 10.22 9.04 13.96
N ARG A 272 10.46 7.73 13.81
CA ARG A 272 11.79 7.13 13.95
C ARG A 272 12.12 6.09 12.88
N THR A 273 13.27 6.25 12.21
CA THR A 273 13.88 5.16 11.45
C THR A 273 14.96 4.46 12.27
N GLY A 274 15.04 3.14 12.15
CA GLY A 274 16.01 2.31 12.85
C GLY A 274 15.83 2.19 14.36
N THR A 275 16.68 1.37 14.95
CA THR A 275 16.94 1.29 16.39
C THR A 275 18.44 1.36 16.65
N SER A 276 18.83 1.73 17.89
CA SER A 276 20.23 1.64 18.30
C SER A 276 20.59 0.17 18.55
N GLY A 277 21.09 -0.53 17.53
CA GLY A 277 21.33 -1.97 17.59
C GLY A 277 21.83 -2.54 16.27
N THR A 278 21.28 -3.68 15.85
CA THR A 278 21.54 -4.30 14.54
C THR A 278 20.56 -3.84 13.46
N ALA A 279 19.35 -3.45 13.86
CA ALA A 279 18.29 -2.97 12.99
C ALA A 279 18.47 -1.47 12.74
N PHE A 280 19.34 -1.11 11.80
CA PHE A 280 19.65 0.29 11.49
C PHE A 280 18.57 0.94 10.62
N GLY A 281 17.87 0.18 9.79
CA GLY A 281 16.86 0.72 8.89
C GLY A 281 17.47 1.39 7.66
N PHE A 282 18.38 0.71 6.97
CA PHE A 282 18.95 1.22 5.72
C PHE A 282 17.82 1.48 4.70
N TYR A 283 17.80 2.67 4.09
CA TYR A 283 16.74 3.11 3.17
C TYR A 283 15.31 3.16 3.76
N ALA A 284 15.14 3.05 5.09
CA ALA A 284 13.84 3.15 5.74
C ALA A 284 13.20 4.52 5.50
N THR A 285 11.89 4.54 5.22
CA THR A 285 11.17 5.76 4.82
C THR A 285 9.92 5.97 5.67
N ILE A 286 9.77 7.17 6.22
CA ILE A 286 8.54 7.65 6.83
C ILE A 286 8.14 8.94 6.11
N PRO A 287 7.09 8.95 5.27
CA PRO A 287 6.67 10.17 4.55
C PRO A 287 6.16 11.26 5.50
N GLY A 288 5.73 10.87 6.70
CA GLY A 288 5.36 11.76 7.80
C GLY A 288 4.25 11.16 8.65
N GLY A 289 3.59 12.01 9.44
CA GLY A 289 2.54 11.60 10.39
C GLY A 289 3.05 11.66 11.83
N ARG A 290 2.53 10.80 12.71
CA ARG A 290 2.85 10.84 14.14
C ARG A 290 3.23 9.49 14.74
N SER A 291 4.35 9.45 15.46
CA SER A 291 4.82 8.28 16.22
C SER A 291 5.01 7.00 15.39
N ASN A 292 5.37 7.13 14.11
CA ASN A 292 5.65 5.98 13.24
C ASN A 292 7.07 5.46 13.45
N LEU A 293 7.26 4.16 13.22
CA LEU A 293 8.52 3.44 13.41
C LEU A 293 8.83 2.58 12.18
N ALA A 294 10.03 2.71 11.64
CA ALA A 294 10.51 1.95 10.48
C ALA A 294 11.91 1.39 10.81
N THR A 295 12.00 0.20 11.40
CA THR A 295 13.23 -0.26 12.08
C THR A 295 14.25 -0.97 11.19
N GLU A 296 13.77 -1.74 10.23
CA GLU A 296 14.61 -2.65 9.42
C GLU A 296 14.78 -2.14 7.99
N ASP A 297 15.67 -2.78 7.23
CA ASP A 297 16.03 -2.32 5.89
C ASP A 297 14.83 -2.31 4.93
N TYR A 298 14.76 -1.26 4.11
CA TYR A 298 13.68 -1.02 3.13
C TYR A 298 12.26 -0.93 3.73
N THR A 299 12.13 -0.63 5.02
CA THR A 299 10.82 -0.45 5.66
C THR A 299 10.12 0.85 5.27
N PHE A 300 8.79 0.81 5.21
CA PHE A 300 7.94 1.98 4.96
C PHE A 300 6.83 2.06 6.02
N ALA A 301 6.79 3.13 6.81
CA ALA A 301 5.76 3.34 7.83
C ALA A 301 5.09 4.72 7.67
N ALA A 302 3.76 4.76 7.60
CA ALA A 302 3.02 6.00 7.35
C ALA A 302 1.72 6.12 8.15
N GLY A 303 1.39 7.35 8.56
CA GLY A 303 0.12 7.66 9.25
C GLY A 303 0.31 7.93 10.74
N ARG A 304 -0.39 7.20 11.61
CA ARG A 304 -0.23 7.31 13.07
C ARG A 304 0.07 5.95 13.69
N GLN A 305 1.18 5.85 14.43
CA GLN A 305 1.64 4.62 15.08
C GLN A 305 1.77 3.39 14.15
N ALA A 306 2.07 3.60 12.87
CA ALA A 306 2.49 2.53 11.97
C ALA A 306 3.91 2.06 12.35
N LYS A 307 4.11 0.74 12.46
CA LYS A 307 5.36 0.11 12.87
C LYS A 307 5.80 -0.95 11.87
N ALA A 308 6.61 -0.55 10.91
CA ALA A 308 7.30 -1.47 10.01
C ALA A 308 8.53 -2.04 10.73
N GLU A 309 8.34 -3.19 11.39
CA GLU A 309 9.31 -3.78 12.34
C GLU A 309 10.19 -4.88 11.72
N HIS A 310 10.00 -5.19 10.43
CA HIS A 310 10.63 -6.30 9.71
C HIS A 310 11.08 -5.85 8.31
N ALA A 311 12.17 -6.42 7.78
CA ALA A 311 12.74 -5.99 6.51
C ALA A 311 11.72 -6.04 5.35
N GLY A 312 11.75 -5.03 4.48
CA GLY A 312 10.82 -4.91 3.34
C GLY A 312 9.34 -4.70 3.71
N ALA A 313 8.99 -4.52 4.99
CA ALA A 313 7.60 -4.35 5.40
C ALA A 313 7.07 -2.92 5.17
N PHE A 314 5.82 -2.84 4.69
CA PHE A 314 5.07 -1.62 4.42
C PHE A 314 3.87 -1.58 5.37
N VAL A 315 3.79 -0.58 6.24
CA VAL A 315 2.73 -0.45 7.25
C VAL A 315 2.08 0.91 7.16
N TRP A 316 0.78 0.94 6.85
CA TRP A 316 -0.03 2.15 6.81
C TRP A 316 -1.08 2.08 7.92
N ALA A 317 -1.17 3.14 8.71
CA ALA A 317 -2.16 3.27 9.79
C ALA A 317 -2.98 4.56 9.62
N ASP A 318 -4.26 4.51 9.98
CA ASP A 318 -5.16 5.66 9.86
C ASP A 318 -4.98 6.70 11.00
N SER A 319 -6.04 7.44 11.33
CA SER A 319 -6.00 8.48 12.37
C SER A 319 -6.21 7.95 13.81
N THR A 320 -6.54 6.67 13.99
CA THR A 320 -6.84 6.06 15.28
C THR A 320 -5.63 6.04 16.22
N ASP A 321 -5.87 5.96 17.53
CA ASP A 321 -4.81 5.89 18.54
C ASP A 321 -4.41 4.44 18.84
N ALA A 322 -4.16 3.67 17.78
CA ALA A 322 -3.85 2.25 17.83
C ALA A 322 -2.53 1.98 17.11
N SER A 323 -1.66 1.18 17.72
CA SER A 323 -0.41 0.75 17.09
C SER A 323 -0.66 -0.42 16.14
N VAL A 324 -0.10 -0.34 14.94
CA VAL A 324 -0.21 -1.36 13.89
C VAL A 324 1.20 -1.80 13.53
N SER A 325 1.51 -3.09 13.64
CA SER A 325 2.85 -3.65 13.43
C SER A 325 2.87 -4.67 12.29
N SER A 326 3.97 -4.73 11.54
CA SER A 326 4.28 -5.93 10.74
C SER A 326 4.67 -7.10 11.64
N SER A 327 4.42 -8.33 11.17
CA SER A 327 4.72 -9.58 11.88
C SER A 327 5.72 -10.48 11.15
N GLY A 328 6.33 -9.97 10.07
CA GLY A 328 7.24 -10.70 9.20
C GLY A 328 7.75 -9.82 8.06
N GLU A 329 8.77 -10.31 7.37
CA GLU A 329 9.41 -9.67 6.22
C GLU A 329 8.45 -9.55 5.02
N ASP A 330 8.69 -8.57 4.15
CA ASP A 330 7.98 -8.33 2.87
C ASP A 330 6.43 -8.23 2.96
N GLN A 331 5.90 -7.87 4.14
CA GLN A 331 4.47 -7.70 4.36
C GLN A 331 3.94 -6.32 3.97
N PHE A 332 2.74 -6.25 3.40
CA PHE A 332 1.95 -5.02 3.31
C PHE A 332 0.76 -5.07 4.28
N ILE A 333 0.78 -4.20 5.29
CA ILE A 333 -0.23 -4.11 6.35
C ILE A 333 -0.92 -2.75 6.26
N VAL A 334 -2.25 -2.75 6.24
CA VAL A 334 -3.07 -1.53 6.15
C VAL A 334 -4.17 -1.56 7.20
N GLU A 335 -4.10 -0.64 8.16
CA GLU A 335 -5.19 -0.32 9.07
C GLU A 335 -5.93 0.90 8.53
N ALA A 336 -7.13 0.67 8.00
CA ALA A 336 -8.00 1.72 7.48
C ALA A 336 -9.42 1.46 8.01
N GLY A 337 -9.80 2.10 9.11
CA GLY A 337 -11.12 1.94 9.73
C GLY A 337 -12.29 2.48 8.88
N GLY A 338 -11.98 3.22 7.81
CA GLY A 338 -12.92 3.61 6.77
C GLY A 338 -13.00 2.66 5.56
N GLY A 339 -12.22 1.58 5.54
CA GLY A 339 -12.11 0.63 4.43
C GLY A 339 -11.00 0.94 3.42
N VAL A 340 -10.66 -0.05 2.59
CA VAL A 340 -9.64 0.02 1.52
C VAL A 340 -10.34 0.00 0.17
N GLY A 341 -10.26 1.11 -0.57
CA GLY A 341 -10.76 1.23 -1.94
C GLY A 341 -9.68 0.95 -2.98
N ILE A 342 -9.95 0.06 -3.94
CA ILE A 342 -9.12 -0.16 -5.13
C ILE A 342 -9.96 0.18 -6.35
N GLY A 343 -9.65 1.29 -7.00
CA GLY A 343 -10.52 1.91 -8.03
C GLY A 343 -11.77 2.61 -7.46
N GLU A 344 -11.96 2.54 -6.13
CA GLU A 344 -13.04 3.19 -5.40
C GLU A 344 -12.51 4.26 -4.44
N THR A 345 -13.27 5.35 -4.26
CA THR A 345 -13.00 6.44 -3.31
C THR A 345 -13.92 6.45 -2.08
N ASP A 346 -15.09 5.80 -2.15
CA ASP A 346 -16.02 5.61 -1.03
C ASP A 346 -16.26 4.09 -0.80
N PRO A 347 -15.30 3.38 -0.18
CA PRO A 347 -15.40 1.94 0.02
C PRO A 347 -16.55 1.55 0.96
N ARG A 348 -17.52 0.78 0.44
CA ARG A 348 -18.70 0.29 1.18
C ARG A 348 -18.38 -0.85 2.17
N THR A 349 -17.21 -1.46 2.05
CA THR A 349 -16.72 -2.64 2.77
C THR A 349 -15.24 -2.47 3.13
N GLN A 350 -14.73 -3.28 4.06
CA GLN A 350 -13.34 -3.20 4.52
C GLN A 350 -12.32 -3.32 3.37
N LEU A 351 -12.66 -4.08 2.34
CA LEU A 351 -12.02 -4.04 1.02
C LEU A 351 -13.13 -3.90 -0.02
N HIS A 352 -13.06 -2.86 -0.86
CA HIS A 352 -13.96 -2.63 -1.99
C HIS A 352 -13.13 -2.43 -3.25
N VAL A 353 -13.22 -3.38 -4.19
CA VAL A 353 -12.56 -3.31 -5.50
C VAL A 353 -13.62 -2.99 -6.55
N SER A 354 -13.49 -1.85 -7.21
CA SER A 354 -14.44 -1.37 -8.22
C SER A 354 -13.70 -0.99 -9.49
N TYR A 355 -14.04 -1.64 -10.60
CA TYR A 355 -13.41 -1.38 -11.89
C TYR A 355 -14.35 -1.77 -13.05
N SER A 356 -14.31 -1.01 -14.15
CA SER A 356 -15.13 -1.25 -15.34
C SER A 356 -14.32 -2.01 -16.40
N ASN A 357 -14.58 -3.31 -16.52
CA ASN A 357 -13.98 -4.19 -17.53
C ASN A 357 -15.01 -4.62 -18.59
N ASN A 358 -14.53 -4.98 -19.79
CA ASN A 358 -15.36 -5.36 -20.93
C ASN A 358 -14.70 -6.51 -21.70
N GLY A 359 -14.94 -7.76 -21.26
CA GLY A 359 -14.48 -8.94 -22.01
C GLY A 359 -14.53 -10.25 -21.22
N SER A 360 -14.15 -11.33 -21.90
CA SER A 360 -14.27 -12.72 -21.43
C SER A 360 -12.93 -13.42 -21.18
N ASN A 361 -11.81 -12.67 -21.18
CA ASN A 361 -10.49 -13.20 -20.83
C ASN A 361 -10.11 -12.87 -19.37
N ILE A 362 -8.99 -13.42 -18.90
CA ILE A 362 -8.52 -13.23 -17.51
C ILE A 362 -8.27 -11.75 -17.18
N GLU A 363 -7.82 -10.96 -18.15
CA GLU A 363 -7.54 -9.51 -18.01
C GLU A 363 -8.79 -8.65 -17.77
N ASN A 364 -10.00 -9.20 -18.00
CA ASN A 364 -11.26 -8.49 -17.83
C ASN A 364 -12.01 -8.82 -16.51
N HIS A 365 -11.37 -9.54 -15.58
CA HIS A 365 -11.95 -9.80 -14.26
C HIS A 365 -11.60 -8.68 -13.27
N THR A 366 -12.51 -8.34 -12.34
CA THR A 366 -12.27 -7.31 -11.30
C THR A 366 -11.19 -7.74 -10.31
N ALA A 367 -11.06 -9.04 -10.04
CA ALA A 367 -10.03 -9.63 -9.22
C ALA A 367 -9.67 -11.03 -9.75
N LEU A 368 -8.40 -11.41 -9.61
CA LEU A 368 -7.89 -12.75 -9.87
C LEU A 368 -7.15 -13.24 -8.61
N ILE A 369 -7.44 -14.48 -8.21
CA ILE A 369 -6.67 -15.18 -7.17
C ILE A 369 -6.01 -16.38 -7.85
N GLU A 370 -4.72 -16.25 -8.15
CA GLU A 370 -3.91 -17.25 -8.82
C GLU A 370 -2.87 -17.83 -7.87
N ASP A 371 -2.79 -19.16 -7.80
CA ASP A 371 -1.70 -19.87 -7.14
C ASP A 371 -0.88 -20.60 -8.21
N THR A 372 0.34 -20.13 -8.43
CA THR A 372 1.27 -20.65 -9.46
C THR A 372 2.05 -21.87 -8.99
N ASN A 373 1.78 -22.40 -7.79
CA ASN A 373 2.44 -23.60 -7.25
C ASN A 373 1.92 -24.87 -7.94
N ASP A 374 2.79 -25.53 -8.70
CA ASP A 374 2.52 -26.75 -9.46
C ASP A 374 2.50 -28.05 -8.61
N SER A 375 2.82 -27.95 -7.32
CA SER A 375 3.01 -29.10 -6.43
C SER A 375 1.95 -29.24 -5.32
N SER A 376 1.39 -28.13 -4.81
CA SER A 376 0.29 -28.16 -3.82
C SER A 376 -0.45 -26.83 -3.69
N SER A 377 -1.29 -26.51 -4.68
CA SER A 377 -2.01 -25.24 -4.75
C SER A 377 -3.11 -25.08 -3.68
N ARG A 378 -3.30 -23.86 -3.16
CA ARG A 378 -4.29 -23.45 -2.15
C ARG A 378 -4.76 -22.00 -2.41
N ALA A 379 -5.46 -21.78 -3.52
CA ALA A 379 -5.80 -20.43 -3.99
C ALA A 379 -6.71 -19.62 -3.03
N LEU A 380 -7.89 -20.15 -2.66
CA LEU A 380 -8.87 -19.44 -1.84
C LEU A 380 -9.37 -20.29 -0.68
N ALA A 381 -9.45 -19.68 0.51
CA ALA A 381 -10.15 -20.21 1.66
C ALA A 381 -10.93 -19.08 2.35
N VAL A 382 -12.21 -19.33 2.66
CA VAL A 382 -13.05 -18.40 3.42
C VAL A 382 -13.27 -18.97 4.81
N LYS A 383 -13.02 -18.15 5.84
CA LYS A 383 -13.14 -18.56 7.25
C LYS A 383 -13.88 -17.49 8.05
N ILE A 384 -14.94 -17.93 8.74
CA ILE A 384 -15.70 -17.12 9.71
C ILE A 384 -15.11 -17.24 11.12
N GLY A 385 -15.52 -16.34 12.02
CA GLY A 385 -15.07 -16.32 13.42
C GLY A 385 -15.67 -17.43 14.29
N ASP A 386 -16.87 -17.90 13.93
CA ASP A 386 -17.64 -18.84 14.74
C ASP A 386 -17.14 -20.29 14.66
N SER A 387 -17.39 -21.05 15.73
CA SER A 387 -16.93 -22.44 15.85
C SER A 387 -17.68 -23.42 14.96
N SER A 388 -18.87 -23.04 14.48
CA SER A 388 -19.74 -23.81 13.59
C SER A 388 -20.58 -22.85 12.74
N PRO A 389 -20.68 -23.06 11.42
CA PRO A 389 -21.55 -22.25 10.54
C PRO A 389 -23.01 -22.20 11.00
N THR A 390 -23.53 -20.98 11.16
CA THR A 390 -24.92 -20.64 11.49
C THR A 390 -25.73 -20.29 10.24
N ASP A 391 -27.04 -20.12 10.37
CA ASP A 391 -27.97 -19.72 9.29
C ASP A 391 -27.95 -18.20 8.99
N VAL A 392 -26.97 -17.47 9.53
CA VAL A 392 -26.70 -16.06 9.22
C VAL A 392 -25.28 -15.82 8.68
N ASP A 393 -24.48 -16.88 8.55
CA ASP A 393 -23.10 -16.82 8.06
C ASP A 393 -23.05 -16.90 6.52
N HIS A 394 -22.93 -15.76 5.86
CA HIS A 394 -22.76 -15.69 4.41
C HIS A 394 -21.26 -15.68 4.04
N TYR A 395 -20.82 -16.60 3.17
CA TYR A 395 -19.44 -16.67 2.66
C TYR A 395 -19.25 -15.90 1.37
N ILE A 396 -20.19 -16.05 0.44
CA ILE A 396 -20.24 -15.38 -0.87
C ILE A 396 -21.70 -15.05 -1.13
N THR A 397 -22.00 -13.80 -1.46
CA THR A 397 -23.36 -13.36 -1.80
C THR A 397 -23.37 -12.76 -3.20
N PHE A 398 -24.39 -13.12 -3.99
CA PHE A 398 -24.57 -12.62 -5.34
C PHE A 398 -25.67 -11.57 -5.35
N TYR A 399 -25.40 -10.44 -6.02
CA TYR A 399 -26.32 -9.32 -6.17
C TYR A 399 -26.49 -8.98 -7.66
N ASP A 400 -27.64 -8.40 -8.04
CA ASP A 400 -27.81 -7.77 -9.36
C ASP A 400 -27.30 -6.32 -9.37
N ALA A 401 -27.49 -5.63 -10.50
CA ALA A 401 -27.04 -4.24 -10.68
C ALA A 401 -27.79 -3.19 -9.84
N ASP A 402 -28.90 -3.58 -9.20
CA ASP A 402 -29.74 -2.74 -8.33
C ASP A 402 -29.55 -3.11 -6.83
N ASP A 403 -28.47 -3.82 -6.49
CA ASP A 403 -28.16 -4.37 -5.16
C ASP A 403 -29.19 -5.40 -4.63
N ASN A 404 -30.01 -6.05 -5.47
CA ASN A 404 -30.93 -7.10 -5.01
C ASN A 404 -30.24 -8.46 -4.89
N TYR A 405 -30.49 -9.17 -3.77
CA TYR A 405 -30.00 -10.52 -3.50
C TYR A 405 -30.46 -11.55 -4.55
N GLN A 406 -29.52 -12.33 -5.09
CA GLN A 406 -29.77 -13.40 -6.07
C GLN A 406 -29.52 -14.81 -5.52
N GLY A 407 -28.75 -14.93 -4.43
CA GLY A 407 -28.36 -16.20 -3.81
C GLY A 407 -27.04 -16.08 -3.04
N ALA A 408 -26.65 -17.15 -2.35
CA ALA A 408 -25.42 -17.18 -1.56
C ALA A 408 -24.78 -18.57 -1.46
N ILE A 409 -23.52 -18.58 -1.02
CA ILE A 409 -22.92 -19.71 -0.32
C ILE A 409 -22.90 -19.33 1.17
N GLU A 410 -23.58 -20.10 2.01
CA GLU A 410 -23.87 -19.72 3.40
C GLU A 410 -23.94 -20.93 4.35
N GLY A 411 -23.94 -20.69 5.66
CA GLY A 411 -24.09 -21.73 6.68
C GLY A 411 -25.53 -22.21 6.86
N THR A 412 -25.72 -23.42 7.39
CA THR A 412 -27.05 -24.06 7.52
C THR A 412 -27.67 -24.02 8.92
N GLY A 413 -27.02 -23.36 9.89
CA GLY A 413 -27.38 -23.49 11.31
C GLY A 413 -26.92 -24.80 11.96
N SER A 414 -26.57 -25.82 11.16
CA SER A 414 -26.19 -27.16 11.63
C SER A 414 -24.69 -27.46 11.59
N GLY A 415 -23.87 -26.43 11.30
CA GLY A 415 -22.42 -26.56 11.13
C GLY A 415 -21.97 -27.02 9.75
N THR A 416 -22.85 -26.97 8.75
CA THR A 416 -22.52 -27.24 7.33
C THR A 416 -22.74 -26.00 6.47
N VAL A 417 -22.38 -26.08 5.19
CA VAL A 417 -22.58 -25.03 4.18
C VAL A 417 -23.65 -25.48 3.18
N GLN A 418 -24.42 -24.53 2.65
CA GLN A 418 -25.37 -24.70 1.56
C GLN A 418 -25.12 -23.70 0.42
N LEU A 419 -25.69 -24.00 -0.74
CA LEU A 419 -25.98 -23.00 -1.77
C LEU A 419 -27.41 -22.54 -1.51
N ASP A 420 -27.60 -21.28 -1.13
CA ASP A 420 -28.93 -20.69 -1.00
C ASP A 420 -29.36 -20.01 -2.30
N GLY A 421 -30.64 -20.19 -2.62
CA GLY A 421 -31.29 -19.69 -3.81
C GLY A 421 -32.72 -20.19 -3.88
N THR A 422 -33.56 -19.51 -4.66
CA THR A 422 -35.00 -19.82 -4.80
C THR A 422 -35.30 -21.05 -5.68
N THR A 423 -34.27 -21.86 -5.97
CA THR A 423 -34.25 -22.92 -6.98
C THR A 423 -33.67 -24.20 -6.37
N ALA A 424 -34.00 -25.37 -6.91
CA ALA A 424 -33.77 -26.64 -6.20
C ALA A 424 -33.30 -27.82 -7.07
N ASP A 425 -33.24 -27.66 -8.40
CA ASP A 425 -32.87 -28.77 -9.29
C ASP A 425 -31.35 -28.81 -9.51
N TYR A 426 -30.78 -30.02 -9.61
CA TYR A 426 -29.50 -30.24 -10.27
C TYR A 426 -29.77 -30.60 -11.73
N GLY A 427 -29.27 -29.77 -12.64
CA GLY A 427 -29.45 -29.94 -14.08
C GLY A 427 -28.14 -29.96 -14.85
N GLU A 428 -28.19 -30.43 -16.10
CA GLU A 428 -27.07 -30.38 -17.04
C GLU A 428 -27.55 -29.86 -18.39
N TYR A 429 -26.73 -29.08 -19.08
CA TYR A 429 -26.99 -28.69 -20.46
C TYR A 429 -26.88 -29.92 -21.36
N MET A 430 -27.99 -30.28 -22.01
CA MET A 430 -28.10 -31.41 -22.93
C MET A 430 -28.27 -30.91 -24.37
N PRO A 431 -27.50 -31.42 -25.34
CA PRO A 431 -27.62 -31.01 -26.74
C PRO A 431 -28.93 -31.49 -27.36
N LYS A 432 -29.58 -30.63 -28.14
CA LYS A 432 -30.78 -30.96 -28.92
C LYS A 432 -30.40 -31.82 -30.12
N ARG A 433 -31.08 -32.96 -30.29
CA ARG A 433 -30.93 -33.84 -31.49
C ARG A 433 -31.33 -33.15 -32.80
N ASP A 434 -32.16 -32.12 -32.68
CA ASP A 434 -32.52 -31.18 -33.73
C ASP A 434 -32.52 -29.80 -33.10
N SER A 435 -31.58 -28.94 -33.47
CA SER A 435 -31.46 -27.57 -32.92
C SER A 435 -32.67 -26.68 -33.24
N THR A 436 -33.47 -27.05 -34.23
CA THR A 436 -34.73 -26.37 -34.56
C THR A 436 -35.94 -26.90 -33.79
N ALA A 437 -35.76 -27.90 -32.92
CA ALA A 437 -36.83 -28.45 -32.11
C ALA A 437 -37.30 -27.43 -31.06
N ASP A 438 -38.60 -27.17 -31.08
CA ASP A 438 -39.31 -26.40 -30.07
C ASP A 438 -39.42 -27.23 -28.78
N ILE A 439 -38.48 -26.99 -27.85
CA ILE A 439 -38.41 -27.60 -26.53
C ILE A 439 -38.45 -26.45 -25.51
N GLU A 440 -39.41 -26.51 -24.59
CA GLU A 440 -39.68 -25.51 -23.57
C GLU A 440 -39.43 -26.05 -22.16
N THR A 441 -39.42 -25.16 -21.17
CA THR A 441 -39.30 -25.56 -19.77
C THR A 441 -40.50 -26.40 -19.30
N ALA A 442 -40.24 -27.34 -18.39
CA ALA A 442 -41.11 -28.43 -17.97
C ALA A 442 -41.50 -29.46 -19.05
N ASP A 443 -40.93 -29.41 -20.27
CA ASP A 443 -41.11 -30.47 -21.26
C ASP A 443 -40.39 -31.76 -20.83
N VAL A 444 -41.08 -32.88 -21.03
CA VAL A 444 -40.52 -34.22 -21.01
C VAL A 444 -39.75 -34.48 -22.31
N VAL A 445 -38.48 -34.82 -22.17
CA VAL A 445 -37.60 -35.18 -23.30
C VAL A 445 -37.02 -36.57 -23.11
N GLY A 446 -36.95 -37.34 -24.20
CA GLY A 446 -36.22 -38.59 -24.26
C GLY A 446 -34.75 -38.34 -24.58
N VAL A 447 -33.85 -39.08 -23.93
CA VAL A 447 -32.42 -39.09 -24.24
C VAL A 447 -32.13 -40.23 -25.22
N VAL A 448 -31.58 -39.90 -26.40
CA VAL A 448 -31.20 -40.85 -27.45
C VAL A 448 -29.81 -40.47 -27.95
N ASP A 449 -28.86 -41.41 -27.90
CA ASP A 449 -27.45 -41.21 -28.26
C ASP A 449 -26.71 -40.07 -27.51
N GLY A 450 -27.25 -39.64 -26.36
CA GLY A 450 -26.73 -38.52 -25.57
C GLY A 450 -27.39 -37.17 -25.86
N GLU A 451 -28.28 -37.11 -26.86
CA GLU A 451 -29.02 -35.91 -27.25
C GLU A 451 -30.47 -35.97 -26.78
N ILE A 452 -31.09 -34.82 -26.55
CA ILE A 452 -32.50 -34.72 -26.14
C ILE A 452 -33.45 -34.51 -27.33
N THR A 453 -34.63 -35.12 -27.23
CA THR A 453 -35.73 -34.95 -28.20
C THR A 453 -37.09 -35.21 -27.55
N LYS A 454 -38.17 -34.59 -28.05
CA LYS A 454 -39.54 -34.93 -27.61
C LYS A 454 -39.99 -36.34 -28.03
N ARG A 455 -39.27 -37.01 -28.93
CA ARG A 455 -39.57 -38.40 -29.34
C ARG A 455 -39.04 -39.41 -28.31
N THR A 456 -39.90 -39.78 -27.38
CA THR A 456 -39.58 -40.66 -26.24
C THR A 456 -39.67 -42.16 -26.50
N THR A 457 -40.16 -42.62 -27.66
CA THR A 457 -40.46 -44.04 -27.95
C THR A 457 -39.24 -44.97 -27.97
N GLU A 458 -38.06 -44.43 -28.30
CA GLU A 458 -36.80 -45.17 -28.40
C GLU A 458 -35.79 -44.73 -27.32
N ALA A 459 -36.22 -43.87 -26.40
CA ALA A 459 -35.35 -43.29 -25.38
C ALA A 459 -35.18 -44.25 -24.20
N GLY A 460 -33.92 -44.55 -23.86
CA GLY A 460 -33.60 -45.37 -22.68
C GLY A 460 -33.85 -44.65 -21.34
N GLN A 461 -33.98 -43.32 -21.39
CA GLN A 461 -34.24 -42.46 -20.25
C GLN A 461 -35.11 -41.28 -20.70
N ALA A 462 -36.00 -40.81 -19.82
CA ALA A 462 -36.65 -39.51 -19.96
C ALA A 462 -36.11 -38.55 -18.90
N LEU A 463 -35.93 -37.30 -19.29
CA LEU A 463 -35.58 -36.18 -18.44
C LEU A 463 -36.65 -35.08 -18.58
N VAL A 464 -36.53 -34.04 -17.76
CA VAL A 464 -37.42 -32.86 -17.82
C VAL A 464 -36.56 -31.61 -17.93
N VAL A 465 -36.92 -30.70 -18.83
CA VAL A 465 -36.24 -29.40 -18.95
C VAL A 465 -36.60 -28.52 -17.74
N SER A 466 -35.59 -28.09 -16.99
CA SER A 466 -35.75 -27.26 -15.78
C SER A 466 -35.60 -25.78 -16.10
N ASP A 467 -36.47 -24.94 -15.52
CA ASP A 467 -36.31 -23.48 -15.45
C ASP A 467 -35.63 -23.01 -14.14
N ARG A 468 -35.29 -23.93 -13.24
CA ARG A 468 -34.92 -23.65 -11.84
C ARG A 468 -33.86 -24.60 -11.29
N SER A 469 -32.79 -24.78 -12.05
CA SER A 469 -31.59 -25.49 -11.58
C SER A 469 -30.69 -24.56 -10.77
N ILE A 470 -30.41 -24.92 -9.51
CA ILE A 470 -29.48 -24.18 -8.63
C ILE A 470 -28.01 -24.46 -8.99
N VAL A 471 -27.74 -25.62 -9.57
CA VAL A 471 -26.44 -25.99 -10.15
C VAL A 471 -26.67 -26.53 -11.56
N THR A 472 -25.88 -26.05 -12.53
CA THR A 472 -25.91 -26.53 -13.92
C THR A 472 -24.56 -27.06 -14.37
N GLY A 473 -24.52 -28.34 -14.78
CA GLY A 473 -23.37 -28.99 -15.39
C GLY A 473 -23.33 -28.84 -16.93
N ASN A 474 -22.20 -29.23 -17.53
CA ASN A 474 -22.01 -29.37 -18.98
C ASN A 474 -22.30 -28.12 -19.85
N SER A 475 -22.17 -26.90 -19.30
CA SER A 475 -22.45 -25.66 -20.06
C SER A 475 -21.59 -25.56 -21.33
N PRO A 476 -22.17 -25.32 -22.52
CA PRO A 476 -21.44 -25.33 -23.79
C PRO A 476 -20.52 -24.12 -23.98
N GLY A 477 -20.52 -23.16 -23.06
CA GLY A 477 -19.65 -21.99 -23.07
C GLY A 477 -20.37 -20.69 -22.65
N PRO A 478 -19.68 -19.54 -22.72
CA PRO A 478 -20.28 -18.24 -22.49
C PRO A 478 -21.01 -17.66 -23.72
N ASP A 479 -20.79 -18.20 -24.92
CA ASP A 479 -21.41 -17.69 -26.15
C ASP A 479 -22.92 -18.04 -26.19
N PRO A 480 -23.83 -17.07 -26.38
CA PRO A 480 -25.25 -17.34 -26.54
C PRO A 480 -25.60 -18.25 -27.73
N VAL A 481 -24.77 -18.29 -28.78
CA VAL A 481 -24.98 -19.15 -29.96
C VAL A 481 -24.83 -20.63 -29.58
N ASP A 482 -23.76 -20.98 -28.87
CA ASP A 482 -23.49 -22.36 -28.45
C ASP A 482 -24.57 -22.88 -27.46
N ARG A 483 -25.19 -21.98 -26.71
CA ARG A 483 -26.31 -22.30 -25.79
C ARG A 483 -27.65 -22.52 -26.50
N ALA A 484 -27.87 -21.98 -27.69
CA ALA A 484 -29.17 -22.09 -28.38
C ALA A 484 -29.52 -23.54 -28.74
N ASP A 485 -28.50 -24.36 -29.01
CA ASP A 485 -28.63 -25.78 -29.40
C ASP A 485 -28.74 -26.73 -28.19
N HIS A 486 -28.86 -26.20 -26.96
CA HIS A 486 -28.92 -26.98 -25.71
C HIS A 486 -30.15 -26.60 -24.87
N GLU A 487 -30.60 -27.48 -23.98
CA GLU A 487 -31.51 -27.15 -22.87
C GLU A 487 -30.97 -27.70 -21.54
N VAL A 488 -31.31 -27.06 -20.43
CA VAL A 488 -30.96 -27.57 -19.09
C VAL A 488 -31.97 -28.63 -18.67
N CYS A 489 -31.55 -29.89 -18.63
CA CYS A 489 -32.37 -31.00 -18.15
C CYS A 489 -32.06 -31.32 -16.69
N ALA A 490 -33.09 -31.40 -15.84
CA ALA A 490 -32.93 -31.85 -14.46
C ALA A 490 -32.67 -33.36 -14.39
N PHE A 491 -31.61 -33.72 -13.66
CA PHE A 491 -31.27 -35.11 -13.34
C PHE A 491 -31.81 -35.52 -11.97
N VAL A 492 -31.77 -34.60 -11.00
CA VAL A 492 -32.31 -34.78 -9.65
C VAL A 492 -32.93 -33.44 -9.22
N GLY A 493 -34.15 -33.45 -8.69
CA GLY A 493 -34.78 -32.20 -8.25
C GLY A 493 -36.27 -32.31 -7.94
N GLN A 494 -36.84 -31.15 -7.63
CA GLN A 494 -38.27 -30.94 -7.43
C GLN A 494 -38.82 -30.24 -8.66
N VAL A 495 -38.92 -30.96 -9.77
CA VAL A 495 -39.06 -30.37 -11.10
C VAL A 495 -40.54 -30.16 -11.43
N PRO A 496 -40.96 -29.00 -11.98
CA PRO A 496 -42.27 -28.88 -12.59
C PRO A 496 -42.28 -29.69 -13.89
N VAL A 497 -43.26 -30.57 -14.08
CA VAL A 497 -43.40 -31.38 -15.30
C VAL A 497 -44.74 -31.07 -15.95
N LYS A 498 -44.78 -30.87 -17.28
CA LYS A 498 -46.05 -30.78 -18.01
C LYS A 498 -46.72 -32.16 -18.04
N VAL A 499 -47.90 -32.28 -17.46
CA VAL A 499 -48.70 -33.53 -17.43
C VAL A 499 -50.03 -33.33 -18.12
N ARG A 500 -50.53 -34.38 -18.78
CA ARG A 500 -51.80 -34.42 -19.49
C ARG A 500 -52.80 -35.30 -18.74
N GLY A 501 -53.94 -34.72 -18.35
CA GLY A 501 -54.98 -35.43 -17.58
C GLY A 501 -54.70 -35.42 -16.08
N PRO A 502 -55.64 -35.94 -15.26
CA PRO A 502 -55.55 -35.87 -13.80
C PRO A 502 -54.37 -36.66 -13.25
N VAL A 503 -53.83 -36.21 -12.12
CA VAL A 503 -52.67 -36.78 -11.43
C VAL A 503 -52.99 -36.89 -9.93
N ALA A 504 -52.76 -38.04 -9.31
CA ALA A 504 -52.79 -38.18 -7.86
C ALA A 504 -51.37 -38.00 -7.27
N ALA A 505 -51.29 -37.42 -6.07
CA ALA A 505 -50.03 -37.35 -5.33
C ALA A 505 -49.54 -38.78 -5.03
N GLY A 506 -48.32 -39.10 -5.46
CA GLY A 506 -47.75 -40.45 -5.38
C GLY A 506 -47.77 -41.24 -6.69
N ASP A 507 -48.47 -40.78 -7.73
CA ASP A 507 -48.44 -41.40 -9.07
C ASP A 507 -47.05 -41.37 -9.70
N LEU A 508 -46.79 -42.34 -10.57
CA LEU A 508 -45.60 -42.35 -11.42
C LEU A 508 -45.88 -41.54 -12.68
N LEU A 509 -44.90 -40.77 -13.15
CA LEU A 509 -44.98 -40.12 -14.45
C LEU A 509 -44.14 -40.84 -15.49
N VAL A 510 -44.75 -41.13 -16.63
CA VAL A 510 -44.10 -41.64 -17.85
C VAL A 510 -44.44 -40.69 -19.02
N PRO A 511 -43.68 -40.69 -20.12
CA PRO A 511 -44.04 -39.91 -21.30
C PRO A 511 -45.45 -40.22 -21.81
N SER A 512 -46.18 -39.21 -22.30
CA SER A 512 -47.54 -39.37 -22.83
C SER A 512 -47.65 -40.27 -24.06
N GLY A 513 -46.54 -40.50 -24.77
CA GLY A 513 -46.50 -41.17 -26.07
C GLY A 513 -46.80 -40.26 -27.27
N GLU A 514 -47.36 -39.05 -27.05
CA GLU A 514 -47.76 -38.11 -28.10
C GLU A 514 -46.59 -37.28 -28.68
N HIS A 515 -45.39 -37.40 -28.08
CA HIS A 515 -44.18 -36.66 -28.46
C HIS A 515 -44.32 -35.13 -28.43
N ASP A 516 -45.16 -34.63 -27.53
CA ASP A 516 -45.53 -33.22 -27.38
C ASP A 516 -44.80 -32.52 -26.22
N GLY A 517 -43.96 -33.24 -25.48
CA GLY A 517 -43.32 -32.76 -24.25
C GLY A 517 -44.14 -33.01 -22.97
N THR A 518 -45.27 -33.75 -23.03
CA THR A 518 -46.08 -34.05 -21.84
C THR A 518 -45.83 -35.44 -21.26
N ALA A 519 -46.01 -35.55 -19.94
CA ALA A 519 -46.15 -36.80 -19.22
C ALA A 519 -47.63 -37.23 -19.13
N GLN A 520 -47.84 -38.48 -18.76
CA GLN A 520 -49.10 -39.01 -18.23
C GLN A 520 -48.85 -39.66 -16.86
N ALA A 521 -49.87 -39.63 -16.00
CA ALA A 521 -49.82 -40.28 -14.70
C ALA A 521 -50.23 -41.77 -14.80
N VAL A 522 -49.51 -42.62 -14.06
CA VAL A 522 -49.73 -44.07 -13.99
C VAL A 522 -49.71 -44.49 -12.52
N ASP A 523 -50.75 -45.22 -12.10
CA ASP A 523 -50.79 -45.82 -10.77
C ASP A 523 -49.56 -46.74 -10.56
N PRO A 524 -48.85 -46.67 -9.42
CA PRO A 524 -47.63 -47.45 -9.20
C PRO A 524 -47.80 -48.98 -9.31
N THR A 525 -49.00 -49.52 -9.14
CA THR A 525 -49.32 -50.95 -9.31
C THR A 525 -49.68 -51.32 -10.75
N ALA A 526 -50.16 -50.34 -11.53
CA ALA A 526 -50.51 -50.51 -12.94
C ALA A 526 -49.29 -50.43 -13.86
N TYR A 527 -48.25 -49.66 -13.49
CA TYR A 527 -47.04 -49.47 -14.30
C TYR A 527 -46.40 -50.79 -14.74
N ARG A 528 -45.98 -50.84 -16.00
CA ARG A 528 -45.21 -51.90 -16.62
C ARG A 528 -43.98 -51.29 -17.31
N PRO A 529 -42.81 -51.96 -17.36
CA PRO A 529 -41.60 -51.41 -17.98
C PRO A 529 -41.72 -51.02 -19.46
N ASN A 530 -42.78 -51.47 -20.15
CA ASN A 530 -43.05 -51.12 -21.55
C ASN A 530 -43.87 -49.82 -21.70
N ASP A 531 -44.36 -49.22 -20.61
CA ASP A 531 -45.17 -47.98 -20.66
C ASP A 531 -44.31 -46.73 -20.95
N GLY A 532 -42.98 -46.89 -20.95
CA GLY A 532 -41.99 -45.85 -21.22
C GLY A 532 -40.98 -45.70 -20.07
N PRO A 533 -39.87 -44.96 -20.30
CA PRO A 533 -38.93 -44.65 -19.24
C PRO A 533 -39.60 -43.82 -18.14
N LEU A 534 -39.36 -44.18 -16.87
CA LEU A 534 -39.88 -43.45 -15.71
C LEU A 534 -39.22 -42.06 -15.62
N ILE A 535 -40.05 -41.03 -15.47
CA ILE A 535 -39.60 -39.63 -15.27
C ILE A 535 -39.37 -39.36 -13.78
N GLY A 536 -40.31 -39.80 -12.94
CA GLY A 536 -40.30 -39.52 -11.51
C GLY A 536 -41.64 -39.82 -10.84
N ARG A 537 -41.81 -39.37 -9.60
CA ARG A 537 -43.06 -39.51 -8.83
C ARG A 537 -43.67 -38.15 -8.50
N ALA A 538 -44.96 -37.99 -8.76
CA ALA A 538 -45.71 -36.77 -8.43
C ALA A 538 -45.75 -36.54 -6.91
N TRP A 539 -45.42 -35.33 -6.46
CA TRP A 539 -45.50 -34.92 -5.06
C TRP A 539 -46.80 -34.17 -4.73
N GLU A 540 -47.45 -33.61 -5.75
CA GLU A 540 -48.77 -32.99 -5.65
C GLU A 540 -49.75 -33.64 -6.65
N GLY A 541 -51.04 -33.39 -6.46
CA GLY A 541 -52.11 -33.92 -7.31
C GLY A 541 -52.98 -32.80 -7.89
N SER A 542 -53.68 -33.11 -8.98
CA SER A 542 -54.50 -32.19 -9.75
C SER A 542 -55.59 -32.92 -10.53
N ASP A 543 -56.84 -32.48 -10.40
CA ASP A 543 -57.98 -33.01 -11.16
C ASP A 543 -58.07 -32.42 -12.60
N THR A 544 -57.05 -31.68 -13.04
CA THR A 544 -57.10 -30.93 -14.30
C THR A 544 -57.00 -31.85 -15.51
N ALA A 545 -58.07 -31.94 -16.30
CA ALA A 545 -58.12 -32.79 -17.50
C ALA A 545 -57.24 -32.32 -18.68
N GLY A 546 -56.80 -31.07 -18.66
CA GLY A 546 -55.92 -30.48 -19.68
C GLY A 546 -54.43 -30.65 -19.38
N VAL A 547 -53.58 -30.07 -20.24
CA VAL A 547 -52.13 -29.97 -19.95
C VAL A 547 -51.89 -28.91 -18.88
N HIS A 548 -51.16 -29.27 -17.84
CA HIS A 548 -50.81 -28.40 -16.72
C HIS A 548 -49.46 -28.82 -16.11
N ARG A 549 -48.90 -28.06 -15.16
CA ARG A 549 -47.65 -28.43 -14.47
C ARG A 549 -47.95 -29.08 -13.12
N VAL A 550 -47.15 -30.09 -12.76
CA VAL A 550 -47.16 -30.79 -11.46
C VAL A 550 -45.72 -30.92 -10.98
N THR A 551 -45.48 -30.72 -9.68
CA THR A 551 -44.17 -30.88 -9.04
C THR A 551 -43.86 -32.36 -8.80
N VAL A 552 -42.70 -32.80 -9.28
CA VAL A 552 -42.30 -34.20 -9.37
C VAL A 552 -40.90 -34.36 -8.80
N ALA A 553 -40.69 -35.40 -7.98
CA ALA A 553 -39.34 -35.85 -7.68
C ALA A 553 -38.77 -36.60 -8.88
N VAL A 554 -37.86 -35.94 -9.58
CA VAL A 554 -37.05 -36.51 -10.67
C VAL A 554 -35.75 -37.06 -10.07
N GLY A 555 -35.24 -38.15 -10.63
CA GLY A 555 -33.97 -38.75 -10.20
C GLY A 555 -34.05 -39.72 -9.01
N ILE A 556 -35.22 -39.92 -8.40
CA ILE A 556 -35.39 -40.98 -7.39
C ILE A 556 -35.48 -42.34 -8.09
N GLU A 557 -34.48 -43.18 -7.86
CA GLU A 557 -34.22 -44.37 -8.67
C GLU A 557 -35.37 -45.40 -8.72
N ALA A 558 -35.47 -45.99 -9.90
CA ALA A 558 -36.11 -47.25 -10.27
C ALA A 558 -36.32 -48.30 -9.15
N GLY A 559 -35.39 -48.49 -8.20
CA GLY A 559 -35.39 -49.59 -7.23
C GLY A 559 -36.66 -49.70 -6.38
N ASP A 560 -37.14 -48.58 -5.82
CA ASP A 560 -38.33 -48.56 -4.96
C ASP A 560 -39.65 -48.74 -5.72
N VAL A 561 -39.63 -48.55 -7.04
CA VAL A 561 -40.80 -48.58 -7.93
C VAL A 561 -40.88 -49.90 -8.70
N LEU A 562 -39.79 -50.32 -9.33
CA LEU A 562 -39.68 -51.60 -10.03
C LEU A 562 -39.58 -52.79 -9.06
N GLY A 563 -39.04 -52.61 -7.86
CA GLY A 563 -38.94 -53.68 -6.87
C GLY A 563 -40.29 -54.31 -6.51
N PRO A 564 -41.34 -53.53 -6.20
CA PRO A 564 -42.71 -54.01 -6.08
C PRO A 564 -43.31 -54.51 -7.41
N ALA A 565 -43.23 -53.73 -8.49
CA ALA A 565 -43.86 -54.08 -9.77
C ALA A 565 -43.33 -55.41 -10.36
N LEU A 566 -42.03 -55.66 -10.30
CA LEU A 566 -41.40 -56.92 -10.72
C LEU A 566 -41.77 -58.10 -9.81
N ARG A 567 -42.10 -57.86 -8.53
CA ARG A 567 -42.63 -58.91 -7.64
C ARG A 567 -44.05 -59.29 -8.05
N THR A 568 -44.93 -58.31 -8.26
CA THR A 568 -46.30 -58.54 -8.76
C THR A 568 -46.28 -59.25 -10.12
N GLN A 569 -45.46 -58.79 -11.07
CA GLN A 569 -45.33 -59.43 -12.38
C GLN A 569 -44.80 -60.88 -12.28
N ARG A 570 -43.91 -61.17 -11.32
CA ARG A 570 -43.40 -62.52 -11.06
C ARG A 570 -44.48 -63.42 -10.44
N GLU A 571 -45.32 -62.90 -9.56
CA GLU A 571 -46.47 -63.60 -8.99
C GLU A 571 -47.54 -63.89 -10.06
N GLU A 572 -47.86 -62.92 -10.92
CA GLU A 572 -48.74 -63.09 -12.09
C GLU A 572 -48.22 -64.19 -13.04
N LEU A 573 -46.93 -64.13 -13.42
CA LEU A 573 -46.28 -65.15 -14.25
C LEU A 573 -46.24 -66.53 -13.59
N GLN A 574 -46.08 -66.60 -12.26
CA GLN A 574 -46.15 -67.87 -11.53
C GLN A 574 -47.55 -68.46 -11.56
N ALA A 575 -48.59 -67.65 -11.32
CA ALA A 575 -49.99 -68.09 -11.40
C ALA A 575 -50.38 -68.55 -12.82
N GLU A 576 -49.91 -67.88 -13.87
CA GLU A 576 -50.13 -68.32 -15.26
C GLU A 576 -49.40 -69.63 -15.57
N ASN A 577 -48.15 -69.80 -15.12
CA ASN A 577 -47.42 -71.06 -15.30
C ASN A 577 -48.07 -72.22 -14.53
N GLU A 578 -48.60 -71.99 -13.33
CA GLU A 578 -49.34 -72.99 -12.57
C GLU A 578 -50.59 -73.45 -13.34
N ARG A 579 -51.39 -72.49 -13.83
CA ARG A 579 -52.57 -72.74 -14.65
C ARG A 579 -52.25 -73.50 -15.96
N LEU A 580 -51.12 -73.19 -16.60
CA LEU A 580 -50.67 -73.89 -17.81
C LEU A 580 -50.24 -75.34 -17.50
N ARG A 581 -49.68 -75.61 -16.32
CA ARG A 581 -49.39 -76.98 -15.85
C ARG A 581 -50.66 -77.78 -15.61
N GLU A 582 -51.64 -77.22 -14.89
CA GLU A 582 -52.95 -77.87 -14.69
C GLU A 582 -53.62 -78.22 -16.04
N GLN A 583 -53.50 -77.34 -17.04
CA GLN A 583 -54.01 -77.60 -18.39
C GLN A 583 -53.23 -78.65 -19.19
N LEU A 584 -51.96 -78.90 -18.85
CA LEU A 584 -51.16 -79.97 -19.42
C LEU A 584 -51.49 -81.31 -18.75
N GLU A 585 -51.54 -81.36 -17.43
CA GLU A 585 -51.91 -82.56 -16.65
C GLU A 585 -53.31 -83.06 -17.03
N ALA A 586 -54.31 -82.17 -17.11
CA ALA A 586 -55.66 -82.51 -17.58
C ALA A 586 -55.72 -82.96 -19.06
N LYS A 587 -54.70 -82.67 -19.87
CA LYS A 587 -54.57 -83.20 -21.25
C LYS A 587 -53.88 -84.55 -21.26
N ASP A 588 -52.87 -84.76 -20.43
CA ASP A 588 -52.17 -86.04 -20.30
C ASP A 588 -53.13 -87.11 -19.73
N ASP A 589 -53.92 -86.79 -18.70
CA ASP A 589 -55.05 -87.62 -18.23
C ASP A 589 -56.01 -87.98 -19.36
N ARG A 590 -56.33 -87.01 -20.24
CA ARG A 590 -57.23 -87.24 -21.36
C ARG A 590 -56.59 -88.10 -22.45
N ILE A 591 -55.28 -88.03 -22.64
CA ILE A 591 -54.52 -88.92 -23.52
C ILE A 591 -54.54 -90.34 -22.95
N GLU A 592 -54.27 -90.55 -21.66
CA GLU A 592 -54.30 -91.89 -21.03
C GLU A 592 -55.70 -92.53 -21.14
N VAL A 593 -56.77 -91.76 -20.94
CA VAL A 593 -58.14 -92.23 -21.18
C VAL A 593 -58.38 -92.59 -22.65
N LEU A 594 -57.88 -91.80 -23.61
CA LEU A 594 -58.01 -92.10 -25.05
C LEU A 594 -57.16 -93.32 -25.48
N GLU A 595 -56.00 -93.54 -24.85
CA GLU A 595 -55.18 -94.73 -25.03
C GLU A 595 -55.90 -95.98 -24.48
N SER A 596 -56.54 -95.87 -23.31
CA SER A 596 -57.40 -96.92 -22.76
C SER A 596 -58.62 -97.22 -23.65
N GLU A 597 -59.31 -96.19 -24.15
CA GLU A 597 -60.43 -96.32 -25.09
C GLU A 597 -59.98 -96.97 -26.42
N THR A 598 -58.80 -96.60 -26.95
CA THR A 598 -58.28 -97.20 -28.19
C THR A 598 -57.77 -98.62 -28.00
N GLU A 599 -57.23 -98.99 -26.84
CA GLU A 599 -56.85 -100.38 -26.55
C GLU A 599 -58.10 -101.26 -26.35
N GLN A 600 -59.14 -100.79 -25.65
CA GLN A 600 -60.44 -101.49 -25.60
C GLN A 600 -61.08 -101.64 -26.98
N LEU A 601 -60.89 -100.67 -27.89
CA LEU A 601 -61.34 -100.79 -29.28
C LEU A 601 -60.52 -101.83 -30.06
N ARG A 602 -59.20 -101.94 -29.83
CA ARG A 602 -58.36 -103.01 -30.41
C ARG A 602 -58.77 -104.39 -29.90
N GLU A 603 -58.98 -104.57 -28.59
CA GLU A 603 -59.47 -105.84 -28.03
C GLU A 603 -60.84 -106.22 -28.61
N ARG A 604 -61.76 -105.25 -28.74
CA ARG A 604 -63.06 -105.48 -29.39
C ARG A 604 -62.94 -105.82 -30.86
N LEU A 605 -61.97 -105.23 -31.58
CA LEU A 605 -61.70 -105.54 -32.98
C LEU A 605 -61.17 -106.97 -33.12
N ALA A 606 -60.18 -107.35 -32.31
CA ALA A 606 -59.62 -108.70 -32.27
C ALA A 606 -60.69 -109.77 -31.93
N ALA A 607 -61.55 -109.50 -30.95
CA ALA A 607 -62.69 -110.36 -30.61
C ALA A 607 -63.76 -110.41 -31.72
N LEU A 608 -63.84 -109.39 -32.59
CA LEU A 608 -64.67 -109.42 -33.79
C LEU A 608 -64.03 -110.27 -34.90
N GLU A 609 -62.72 -110.15 -35.11
CA GLU A 609 -61.94 -110.95 -36.07
C GLU A 609 -61.93 -112.45 -35.70
N GLU A 610 -61.86 -112.78 -34.41
CA GLU A 610 -62.06 -114.15 -33.90
C GLU A 610 -63.50 -114.67 -34.14
N ARG A 611 -64.50 -113.80 -34.03
CA ARG A 611 -65.90 -114.12 -34.36
C ARG A 611 -66.17 -114.25 -35.86
N VAL A 612 -65.42 -113.55 -36.70
CA VAL A 612 -65.50 -113.68 -38.17
C VAL A 612 -64.81 -114.97 -38.63
N THR A 613 -63.65 -115.31 -38.08
CA THR A 613 -62.94 -116.56 -38.41
C THR A 613 -63.67 -117.82 -37.93
N THR A 614 -64.44 -117.74 -36.84
CA THR A 614 -65.31 -118.85 -36.39
C THR A 614 -66.62 -119.00 -37.17
N LEU A 615 -67.01 -118.02 -37.99
CA LEU A 615 -68.16 -118.13 -38.91
C LEU A 615 -67.82 -118.83 -40.24
N ASP A 616 -66.54 -118.89 -40.64
CA ASP A 616 -66.10 -119.38 -41.95
C ASP A 616 -65.89 -120.91 -42.03
N THR A 617 -66.17 -121.66 -40.96
CA THR A 617 -66.04 -123.13 -40.91
C THR A 617 -67.37 -123.86 -40.66
N GLY A 618 -68.49 -123.15 -40.80
CA GLY A 618 -69.85 -123.54 -40.38
C GLY A 618 -70.77 -124.20 -41.40
N GLY A 619 -70.25 -124.94 -42.39
CA GLY A 619 -70.97 -126.06 -43.02
C GLY A 619 -71.74 -125.86 -44.35
N THR A 620 -71.52 -126.81 -45.27
CA THR A 620 -72.52 -127.36 -46.20
C THR A 620 -72.24 -128.85 -46.40
N ALA A 621 -73.28 -129.69 -46.43
CA ALA A 621 -73.15 -131.13 -46.64
C ALA A 621 -74.05 -131.64 -47.77
N THR A 622 -73.54 -132.58 -48.57
CA THR A 622 -74.28 -133.60 -49.39
C THR A 622 -75.21 -133.10 -50.52
N PRO A 623 -75.73 -133.99 -51.43
CA PRO A 623 -75.46 -135.42 -51.68
C PRO A 623 -75.27 -135.83 -53.19
N ALA A 624 -75.01 -137.13 -53.41
CA ALA A 624 -75.67 -138.05 -54.37
C ALA A 624 -74.77 -138.79 -55.39
N ASP A 625 -75.04 -140.10 -55.54
CA ASP A 625 -74.47 -141.04 -56.51
C ASP A 625 -75.09 -140.91 -57.92
N ASP A 626 -74.25 -140.94 -58.97
CA ASP A 626 -74.30 -141.88 -60.13
C ASP A 626 -73.02 -141.72 -60.99
#